data_AF-A0A1V6RIL5-F1
#
_entry.id   AF-A0A1V6RIL5-F1
#
_cell.length_a   1.000
_cell.length_b   1.000
_cell.length_c   1.000
_cell.angle_alpha   90.00
_cell.angle_beta   90.00
_cell.angle_gamma   90.00
#
_symmetry.space_group_name_H-M   'P 1'
#
loop_
_entity.id
_entity.type
_entity.pdbx_description
1 polymer ?
#
loop_
_entity_poly.entity_id
_entity_poly.type
_entity_poly.pdbx_seq_one_letter_code
_entity_poly.pdbx_strand_id
1 'polypeptide(L)'
;MTNDTPEPHPTEENIEDTYYGMHGHYWKSNRDVPPTKWIQENKKLCACDNHQASQWPMEHATITIPPCAYKCPYCPKFDNLDTTDPQVVKLRAHIKRDHMKRKPHEFLGLTVTPGRVTKPRAPKP
;
A
#
# COMPACT_ATOMS: atom_id res chain seq x y z
N MET A 1 0.40 62.16 8.46
CA MET A 1 -0.47 61.05 8.00
C MET A 1 0.41 60.10 7.22
N THR A 2 1.04 59.15 7.92
CA THR A 2 1.91 58.12 7.34
C THR A 2 1.16 56.80 7.48
N ASN A 3 0.61 56.31 6.36
CA ASN A 3 -0.01 55.00 6.28
C ASN A 3 1.10 53.96 6.15
N ASP A 4 1.46 53.34 7.26
CA ASP A 4 2.26 52.12 7.28
C ASP A 4 1.34 50.95 6.91
N THR A 5 1.53 50.39 5.71
CA THR A 5 0.85 49.16 5.29
C THR A 5 1.78 48.01 5.63
N PRO A 6 1.45 47.11 6.57
CA PRO A 6 2.28 45.95 6.81
C PRO A 6 2.15 44.97 5.63
N GLU A 7 3.29 44.64 5.01
CA GLU A 7 3.42 43.52 4.08
C GLU A 7 2.87 42.23 4.71
N PRO A 8 2.01 41.46 4.03
CA PRO A 8 1.66 40.15 4.51
C PRO A 8 2.88 39.23 4.36
N HIS A 9 3.57 38.99 5.48
CA HIS A 9 4.49 37.87 5.64
C HIS A 9 3.78 36.56 5.28
N PRO A 10 4.50 35.57 4.70
CA PRO A 10 3.91 34.38 4.15
C PRO A 10 3.19 33.61 5.26
N THR A 11 1.87 33.52 5.15
CA THR A 11 1.07 32.73 6.07
C THR A 11 1.54 31.29 6.00
N GLU A 12 1.98 30.80 7.15
CA GLU A 12 2.28 29.43 7.50
C GLU A 12 1.00 28.56 7.47
N GLU A 13 0.16 28.76 6.45
CA GLU A 13 -1.07 28.02 6.23
C GLU A 13 -0.81 26.93 5.20
N ASN A 14 -1.01 25.69 5.65
CA ASN A 14 -1.35 24.53 4.85
C ASN A 14 -0.23 23.51 4.52
N ILE A 15 0.61 23.17 5.49
CA ILE A 15 1.44 21.95 5.42
C ILE A 15 0.62 20.69 5.78
N GLU A 16 -0.54 20.82 6.44
CA GLU A 16 -1.33 19.66 6.90
C GLU A 16 -2.20 19.00 5.82
N ASP A 17 -2.61 19.69 4.75
CA ASP A 17 -3.52 19.12 3.74
C ASP A 17 -2.81 18.30 2.64
N THR A 18 -1.47 18.41 2.52
CA THR A 18 -0.70 17.64 1.51
C THR A 18 -0.50 16.16 1.87
N TYR A 19 -0.84 15.74 3.09
CA TYR A 19 -0.60 14.37 3.56
C TYR A 19 -1.80 13.41 3.41
N TYR A 20 -3.01 13.93 3.17
CA TYR A 20 -4.19 13.10 2.94
C TYR A 20 -4.09 12.36 1.60
N GLY A 21 -3.88 11.04 1.65
CA GLY A 21 -3.77 10.19 0.47
C GLY A 21 -2.35 9.79 0.07
N MET A 22 -1.35 10.04 0.92
CA MET A 22 0.04 9.62 0.66
C MET A 22 0.37 8.22 1.20
N HIS A 23 -0.45 7.72 2.13
CA HIS A 23 -0.27 6.43 2.77
C HIS A 23 -1.65 5.79 3.03
N GLY A 24 -1.69 4.47 3.01
CA GLY A 24 -2.81 3.68 3.52
C GLY A 24 -2.31 2.57 4.44
N HIS A 25 -3.25 1.80 5.00
CA HIS A 25 -2.93 0.73 5.97
C HIS A 25 -1.86 -0.26 5.47
N TYR A 26 -1.82 -0.51 4.16
CA TYR A 26 -0.91 -1.49 3.55
C TYR A 26 -0.10 -0.93 2.39
N TRP A 27 0.00 0.40 2.24
CA TRP A 27 0.77 0.97 1.15
C TRP A 27 1.23 2.40 1.47
N LYS A 28 2.26 2.84 0.77
CA LYS A 28 2.84 4.18 0.86
C LYS A 28 3.19 4.69 -0.54
N SER A 29 2.89 5.95 -0.85
CA SER A 29 3.32 6.56 -2.13
C SER A 29 4.84 6.60 -2.21
N ASN A 30 5.36 6.36 -3.41
CA ASN A 30 6.78 6.47 -3.74
C ASN A 30 7.16 7.89 -4.20
N ARG A 31 6.19 8.79 -4.33
CA ARG A 31 6.35 10.17 -4.76
C ARG A 31 5.72 11.10 -3.72
N ASP A 32 5.97 12.40 -3.85
CA ASP A 32 5.31 13.47 -3.07
C ASP A 32 3.89 13.81 -3.59
N VAL A 33 3.27 12.88 -4.31
CA VAL A 33 1.89 12.94 -4.79
C VAL A 33 1.17 11.59 -4.57
N PRO A 34 -0.16 11.60 -4.35
CA PRO A 34 -0.93 10.37 -4.21
C PRO A 34 -0.96 9.56 -5.52
N PRO A 35 -1.12 8.22 -5.46
CA PRO A 35 -1.38 7.42 -6.64
C PRO A 35 -2.66 7.89 -7.35
N THR A 36 -2.67 7.87 -8.69
CA THR A 36 -3.88 8.25 -9.45
C THR A 36 -4.65 7.03 -9.97
N LYS A 37 -3.98 5.87 -10.05
CA LYS A 37 -4.60 4.61 -10.45
C LYS A 37 -4.75 3.65 -9.27
N TRP A 38 -5.96 3.13 -9.15
CA TRP A 38 -6.41 2.27 -8.06
C TRP A 38 -7.21 1.10 -8.61
N ILE A 39 -7.22 -0.01 -7.89
CA ILE A 39 -8.28 -1.00 -8.10
C ILE A 39 -9.61 -0.40 -7.63
N GLN A 40 -10.70 -0.70 -8.34
CA GLN A 40 -12.02 -0.14 -8.04
C GLN A 40 -12.61 -0.69 -6.74
N GLU A 41 -12.30 -1.94 -6.39
CA GLU A 41 -12.89 -2.63 -5.24
C GLU A 41 -11.92 -2.69 -4.07
N ASN A 42 -12.40 -2.36 -2.86
CA ASN A 42 -11.64 -2.58 -1.65
C ASN A 42 -11.50 -4.08 -1.38
N LYS A 43 -10.26 -4.59 -1.38
CA LYS A 43 -10.00 -6.02 -1.24
C LYS A 43 -9.29 -6.34 0.06
N LYS A 44 -9.81 -7.33 0.79
CA LYS A 44 -9.21 -7.90 2.00
C LYS A 44 -8.36 -9.12 1.63
N LEU A 45 -7.13 -9.20 2.15
CA LEU A 45 -6.16 -10.21 1.71
C LEU A 45 -6.14 -11.51 2.54
N CYS A 46 -6.90 -11.56 3.63
CA CYS A 46 -6.97 -12.70 4.57
C CYS A 46 -8.30 -12.71 5.34
N ALA A 47 -8.55 -13.72 6.17
CA ALA A 47 -9.74 -13.81 7.01
C ALA A 47 -9.60 -13.08 8.36
N CYS A 48 -8.41 -12.61 8.75
CA CYS A 48 -8.20 -12.00 10.06
C CYS A 48 -9.12 -10.80 10.30
N ASP A 49 -9.83 -10.75 11.43
CA ASP A 49 -10.76 -9.65 11.76
C ASP A 49 -10.04 -8.30 11.89
N ASN A 50 -8.80 -8.32 12.40
CA ASN A 50 -7.97 -7.12 12.56
C ASN A 50 -7.48 -6.53 11.22
N HIS A 51 -7.62 -7.25 10.11
CA HIS A 51 -7.27 -6.72 8.80
C HIS A 51 -8.52 -6.26 8.06
N GLN A 52 -8.54 -4.97 7.71
CA GLN A 52 -9.63 -4.38 6.95
C GLN A 52 -9.45 -4.56 5.44
N ALA A 53 -10.55 -4.46 4.70
CA ALA A 53 -10.47 -4.30 3.25
C ALA A 53 -9.76 -2.97 2.95
N SER A 54 -8.93 -2.95 1.91
CA SER A 54 -8.18 -1.74 1.54
C SER A 54 -8.26 -1.51 0.05
N GLN A 55 -8.18 -0.24 -0.33
CA GLN A 55 -7.93 0.15 -1.71
C GLN A 55 -6.45 -0.09 -2.02
N TRP A 56 -6.16 -0.62 -3.21
CA TRP A 56 -4.81 -0.97 -3.62
C TRP A 56 -4.37 -0.10 -4.80
N PRO A 57 -3.26 0.65 -4.66
CA PRO A 57 -2.73 1.43 -5.76
C PRO A 57 -2.17 0.49 -6.84
N MET A 58 -2.28 0.93 -8.08
CA MET A 58 -1.69 0.27 -9.24
C MET A 58 -0.37 0.91 -9.66
N GLU A 59 -0.10 2.15 -9.24
CA GLU A 59 1.12 2.85 -9.64
C GLU A 59 1.78 3.59 -8.47
N HIS A 60 3.07 3.85 -8.62
CA HIS A 60 3.87 4.78 -7.83
C HIS A 60 3.73 4.61 -6.31
N ALA A 61 3.61 3.37 -5.83
CA ALA A 61 3.48 3.06 -4.41
C ALA A 61 4.27 1.81 -4.02
N THR A 62 4.69 1.76 -2.77
CA THR A 62 5.21 0.56 -2.11
C THR A 62 4.08 -0.09 -1.34
N ILE A 63 3.73 -1.33 -1.68
CA ILE A 63 2.70 -2.11 -0.98
C ILE A 63 3.32 -3.08 0.03
N THR A 64 2.63 -3.25 1.16
CA THR A 64 2.97 -4.17 2.24
C THR A 64 1.96 -5.30 2.28
N ILE A 65 2.38 -6.51 1.92
CA ILE A 65 1.52 -7.69 2.01
C ILE A 65 1.61 -8.27 3.43
N PRO A 66 0.49 -8.35 4.18
CA PRO A 66 0.48 -8.94 5.53
C PRO A 66 0.98 -10.39 5.54
N PRO A 67 1.59 -10.86 6.65
CA PRO A 67 2.13 -12.22 6.72
C PRO A 67 1.06 -13.30 6.62
N CYS A 68 -0.17 -13.02 7.07
CA CYS A 68 -1.33 -13.93 6.98
C CYS A 68 -2.06 -13.88 5.63
N ALA A 69 -1.57 -13.09 4.67
CA ALA A 69 -2.25 -12.91 3.39
C ALA A 69 -2.21 -14.20 2.56
N TYR A 70 -3.36 -14.52 1.98
CA TYR A 70 -3.53 -15.64 1.06
C TYR A 70 -4.30 -15.27 -0.21
N LYS A 71 -4.86 -14.05 -0.30
CA LYS A 71 -5.51 -13.51 -1.51
C LYS A 71 -4.64 -12.45 -2.20
N CYS A 72 -4.75 -12.34 -3.52
CA CYS A 72 -4.02 -11.32 -4.31
C CYS A 72 -4.85 -10.05 -4.47
N PRO A 73 -4.31 -8.85 -4.21
CA PRO A 73 -5.06 -7.61 -4.43
C PRO A 73 -5.45 -7.36 -5.89
N TYR A 74 -4.69 -7.91 -6.84
CA TYR A 74 -4.78 -7.52 -8.26
C TYR A 74 -5.41 -8.58 -9.18
N CYS A 75 -5.68 -9.79 -8.69
CA CYS A 75 -6.33 -10.83 -9.48
C CYS A 75 -7.01 -11.90 -8.61
N PRO A 76 -7.91 -12.71 -9.19
CA PRO A 76 -8.62 -13.75 -8.44
C PRO A 76 -7.84 -15.07 -8.28
N LYS A 77 -6.62 -15.19 -8.82
CA LYS A 77 -5.85 -16.45 -8.82
C LYS A 77 -5.63 -17.06 -7.43
N PHE A 78 -5.66 -16.22 -6.41
CA PHE A 78 -5.44 -16.57 -5.01
C PHE A 78 -6.72 -16.45 -4.16
N ASP A 79 -7.89 -16.26 -4.76
CA ASP A 79 -9.16 -16.07 -4.06
C ASP A 79 -9.90 -17.39 -3.78
N ASN A 80 -9.19 -18.51 -3.67
CA ASN A 80 -9.81 -19.80 -3.37
C ASN A 80 -10.45 -19.77 -1.98
N LEU A 81 -11.75 -20.02 -1.90
CA LEU A 81 -12.52 -19.95 -0.65
C LEU A 81 -12.03 -20.97 0.39
N ASP A 82 -11.50 -22.11 -0.05
CA ASP A 82 -11.00 -23.17 0.82
C ASP A 82 -9.60 -22.90 1.37
N THR A 83 -8.89 -21.90 0.85
CA THR A 83 -7.52 -21.59 1.28
C THR A 83 -7.55 -20.53 2.38
N THR A 84 -7.22 -20.94 3.60
CA THR A 84 -7.01 -20.04 4.75
C THR A 84 -5.55 -20.00 5.20
N ASP A 85 -4.69 -20.88 4.68
CA ASP A 85 -3.27 -20.95 5.03
C ASP A 85 -2.49 -19.76 4.46
N PRO A 86 -1.64 -19.08 5.27
CA PRO A 86 -0.84 -17.95 4.82
C PRO A 86 0.09 -18.25 3.63
N GLN A 87 -0.09 -17.53 2.52
CA GLN A 87 0.72 -17.72 1.30
C GLN A 87 1.62 -16.53 0.98
N VAL A 88 1.96 -15.69 1.96
CA VAL A 88 2.62 -14.38 1.74
C VAL A 88 3.88 -14.46 0.84
N VAL A 89 4.72 -15.50 0.96
CA VAL A 89 5.92 -15.64 0.12
C VAL A 89 5.54 -15.88 -1.34
N LYS A 90 4.64 -16.85 -1.58
CA LYS A 90 4.12 -17.15 -2.91
C LYS A 90 3.39 -15.94 -3.50
N LEU A 91 2.64 -15.23 -2.66
CA LEU A 91 1.87 -14.05 -3.05
C LEU A 91 2.76 -12.89 -3.47
N ARG A 92 3.81 -12.59 -2.70
CA ARG A 92 4.79 -11.55 -3.06
C ARG A 92 5.51 -11.90 -4.36
N ALA A 93 5.90 -13.16 -4.54
CA ALA A 93 6.53 -13.63 -5.77
C ALA A 93 5.58 -13.51 -6.98
N HIS A 94 4.31 -13.89 -6.79
CA HIS A 94 3.27 -13.75 -7.80
C HIS A 94 3.05 -12.29 -8.20
N ILE A 95 2.88 -11.37 -7.25
CA ILE A 95 2.70 -9.94 -7.54
C ILE A 95 3.87 -9.39 -8.34
N LYS A 96 5.10 -9.65 -7.90
CA LYS A 96 6.31 -9.18 -8.60
C LYS A 96 6.40 -9.73 -10.03
N ARG A 97 6.10 -11.01 -10.22
CA ARG A 97 6.27 -11.66 -11.52
C ARG A 97 5.11 -11.38 -12.47
N ASP A 98 3.88 -11.58 -12.03
CA ASP A 98 2.69 -11.60 -12.89
C ASP A 98 2.07 -10.21 -13.07
N HIS A 99 2.24 -9.30 -12.11
CA HIS A 99 1.71 -7.94 -12.21
C HIS A 99 2.83 -6.97 -12.59
N MET A 100 3.89 -6.87 -11.79
CA MET A 100 4.94 -5.86 -12.02
C MET A 100 5.82 -6.16 -13.24
N LYS A 101 6.30 -7.41 -13.39
CA LYS A 101 7.22 -7.78 -14.48
C LYS A 101 6.51 -8.05 -15.82
N ARG A 102 5.36 -8.72 -15.81
CA ARG A 102 4.60 -9.04 -17.04
C ARG A 102 3.76 -7.88 -17.57
N LYS A 103 3.35 -6.97 -16.69
CA LYS A 103 2.50 -5.82 -17.05
C LYS A 103 3.05 -4.49 -16.52
N PRO A 104 4.29 -4.12 -16.89
CA PRO A 104 4.96 -2.95 -16.33
C PRO A 104 4.24 -1.63 -16.59
N HIS A 105 3.41 -1.56 -17.65
CA HIS A 105 2.65 -0.36 -18.01
C HIS A 105 1.41 -0.17 -17.12
N GLU A 106 0.78 -1.28 -16.69
CA GLU A 106 -0.35 -1.25 -15.74
C GLU A 106 0.13 -0.97 -14.32
N PHE A 107 1.33 -1.45 -13.95
CA PHE A 107 1.86 -1.42 -12.59
C PHE A 107 3.05 -0.45 -12.39
N LEU A 108 3.01 0.69 -13.07
CA LEU A 108 4.17 1.58 -13.20
C LEU A 108 4.68 2.09 -11.85
N GLY A 109 5.95 1.80 -11.54
CA GLY A 109 6.59 2.27 -10.30
C GLY A 109 5.96 1.71 -9.01
N LEU A 110 5.15 0.65 -9.12
CA LEU A 110 4.65 -0.10 -7.98
C LEU A 110 5.73 -1.08 -7.50
N THR A 111 5.92 -1.16 -6.18
CA THR A 111 6.88 -2.08 -5.56
C THR A 111 6.24 -2.83 -4.40
N VAL A 112 6.79 -4.00 -4.03
CA VAL A 112 6.34 -4.78 -2.86
C VAL A 112 7.44 -4.81 -1.82
N THR A 113 7.11 -4.48 -0.57
CA THR A 113 8.07 -4.56 0.54
C THR A 113 8.66 -5.97 0.63
N PRO A 114 9.99 -6.11 0.71
CA PRO A 114 10.60 -7.39 1.03
C PRO A 114 10.12 -7.83 2.43
N GLY A 115 9.72 -9.09 2.54
CA GLY A 115 9.33 -9.64 3.82
C GLY A 115 10.49 -9.70 4.79
N ARG A 116 10.37 -9.09 5.96
CA ARG A 116 11.17 -9.55 7.09
C ARG A 116 10.59 -10.90 7.51
N VAL A 117 11.39 -11.96 7.35
CA VAL A 117 11.12 -13.26 7.98
C VAL A 117 11.45 -13.08 9.47
N THR A 118 10.59 -12.42 10.22
CA THR A 118 10.66 -12.51 11.68
C THR A 118 10.18 -13.92 12.01
N LYS A 119 11.12 -14.87 12.14
CA LYS A 119 10.87 -16.12 12.86
C LYS A 119 10.16 -15.73 14.17
N PRO A 120 9.06 -16.37 14.56
CA PRO A 120 8.57 -16.25 15.93
C PRO A 120 9.77 -16.54 16.84
N ARG A 121 10.18 -15.56 17.65
CA ARG A 121 11.17 -15.83 18.69
C ARG A 121 10.49 -16.81 19.63
N ALA A 122 10.85 -18.08 19.55
CA ALA A 122 10.41 -19.08 20.51
C ALA A 122 10.71 -18.54 21.92
N PRO A 123 9.79 -18.70 22.89
CA PRO A 123 10.08 -18.37 24.27
C PRO A 123 11.34 -19.14 24.67
N LYS A 124 12.32 -18.44 25.23
CA LYS A 124 13.51 -19.08 25.78
C LYS A 124 13.05 -19.83 27.05
N PRO A 125 13.38 -21.13 27.22
CA PRO A 125 13.13 -21.84 28.46
C PRO A 125 13.91 -21.22 29.63
#